data_AF-A0A3A9JX40-F1
#
_entry.id   AF-A0A3A9JX40-F1
#
_cell.length_a   1.000
_cell.length_b   1.000
_cell.length_c   1.000
_cell.angle_alpha   90.00
_cell.angle_beta   90.00
_cell.angle_gamma   90.00
#
_symmetry.space_group_name_H-M   'P 1'
#
loop_
_entity.id
_entity.type
_entity.pdbx_description
1 polymer ?
#
loop_
_entity_poly.entity_id
_entity_poly.type
_entity_poly.pdbx_seq_one_letter_code
_entity_poly.pdbx_strand_id
1 'polypeptide(L)'
;MTMSATVAQRVRNRTQSLDVGRGISAMLVVLFHGLLVFRVNGADNPHLLPLDLGNPWLVLQHLLLAVANGPAYVTFFFVLSGTVLALSLDRDPPAHPGAVLGYLVKRGFRLYPMLLFTAAAAALLQLYYFEPHVYSQATGWFNDGYKIDLPSLPAEFLANAQGRSATLNGPAWSIKVEILASAVFPLLYWLSLTPARAMVTAPLLVAAMFLAPGGAMQWHYMNVFLFCFFVGALVPRWGWKVAALLRQMGGWPRVALLAALVLVFMFSRRLLAPTAFAPPLVVVLESLAAGVGVVLLLHGRERAFFHAAPMELLARLSFGIYLLHVVVLSVLGHAVFPFLPEHLGPAQALGFGLLLTLATLGVTVLVAWVLHGVLEHPMQQLGRAIASRMARMPGDLLVRPLRSRR
;
A
#
# COMPACT_ATOMS: atom_id res chain seq x y z
N MET A 1 -35.47 2.27 -5.60
CA MET A 1 -35.18 3.66 -5.16
C MET A 1 -34.03 4.21 -5.98
N THR A 2 -34.33 5.06 -6.97
CA THR A 2 -33.32 5.74 -7.81
C THR A 2 -32.69 6.86 -7.01
N MET A 3 -31.39 6.77 -6.73
CA MET A 3 -30.61 7.88 -6.18
C MET A 3 -30.73 9.10 -7.11
N SER A 4 -31.03 10.27 -6.57
CA SER A 4 -30.97 11.54 -7.31
C SER A 4 -29.58 11.75 -7.92
N ALA A 5 -29.51 12.27 -9.15
CA ALA A 5 -28.27 12.52 -9.87
C ALA A 5 -27.24 13.33 -9.05
N THR A 6 -27.71 14.26 -8.22
CA THR A 6 -26.87 15.08 -7.33
C THR A 6 -26.20 14.25 -6.22
N VAL A 7 -26.88 13.22 -5.71
CA VAL A 7 -26.34 12.31 -4.69
C VAL A 7 -25.31 11.37 -5.32
N ALA A 8 -25.60 10.84 -6.50
CA ALA A 8 -24.67 9.99 -7.24
C ALA A 8 -23.38 10.74 -7.60
N GLN A 9 -23.48 12.01 -8.03
CA GLN A 9 -22.34 12.87 -8.33
C GLN A 9 -21.45 13.10 -7.09
N ARG A 10 -22.03 13.40 -5.93
CA ARG A 10 -21.28 13.59 -4.67
C ARG A 10 -20.57 12.31 -4.21
N VAL A 11 -21.21 11.15 -4.36
CA VAL A 11 -20.58 9.87 -4.02
C VAL A 11 -19.39 9.60 -4.95
N ARG A 12 -19.51 9.89 -6.25
CA ARG A 12 -18.45 9.73 -7.24
C ARG A 12 -17.24 10.64 -6.95
N ASN A 13 -17.48 11.92 -6.65
CA ASN A 13 -16.43 12.88 -6.32
C ASN A 13 -15.67 12.50 -5.05
N ARG A 14 -16.38 11.98 -4.04
CA ARG A 14 -15.77 11.52 -2.79
C ARG A 14 -14.89 10.28 -2.96
N THR A 15 -15.32 9.33 -3.79
CA THR A 15 -14.48 8.17 -4.11
C THR A 15 -13.23 8.56 -4.91
N GLN A 16 -13.33 9.58 -5.76
CA GLN A 16 -12.19 10.11 -6.51
C GLN A 16 -11.11 10.70 -5.59
N SER A 17 -11.48 11.46 -4.55
CA SER A 17 -10.50 11.97 -3.58
C SER A 17 -9.71 10.86 -2.88
N LEU A 18 -10.35 9.72 -2.60
CA LEU A 18 -9.68 8.54 -2.04
C LEU A 18 -8.67 7.96 -3.04
N ASP A 19 -9.08 7.79 -4.29
CA ASP A 19 -8.19 7.24 -5.33
C ASP A 19 -6.99 8.16 -5.60
N VAL A 20 -7.18 9.49 -5.59
CA VAL A 20 -6.06 10.45 -5.70
C VAL A 20 -5.13 10.37 -4.49
N GLY A 21 -5.69 10.26 -3.27
CA GLY A 21 -4.89 10.05 -2.07
C GLY A 21 -4.03 8.78 -2.15
N ARG A 22 -4.56 7.69 -2.73
CA ARG A 22 -3.79 6.48 -3.03
C ARG A 22 -2.68 6.74 -4.04
N GLY A 23 -2.97 7.50 -5.11
CA GLY A 23 -2.01 7.89 -6.12
C GLY A 23 -0.81 8.67 -5.57
N ILE A 24 -1.07 9.70 -4.77
CA ILE A 24 -0.02 10.54 -4.14
C ILE A 24 0.86 9.69 -3.23
N SER A 25 0.24 8.85 -2.40
CA SER A 25 0.96 7.93 -1.51
C SER A 25 1.86 6.96 -2.29
N ALA A 26 1.43 6.48 -3.46
CA ALA A 26 2.25 5.61 -4.30
C ALA A 26 3.53 6.31 -4.78
N MET A 27 3.43 7.57 -5.22
CA MET A 27 4.61 8.37 -5.59
C MET A 27 5.57 8.58 -4.41
N LEU A 28 5.04 8.83 -3.22
CA LEU A 28 5.85 9.04 -2.02
C LEU A 28 6.56 7.74 -1.60
N VAL A 29 5.95 6.58 -1.84
CA VAL A 29 6.63 5.28 -1.69
C VAL A 29 7.75 5.10 -2.73
N VAL A 30 7.59 5.57 -3.97
CA VAL A 30 8.70 5.56 -4.96
C VAL A 30 9.85 6.44 -4.48
N LEU A 31 9.55 7.65 -4.00
CA LEU A 31 10.54 8.56 -3.42
C LEU A 31 11.25 7.91 -2.24
N PHE A 32 10.52 7.27 -1.33
CA PHE A 32 11.10 6.55 -0.20
C PHE A 32 12.17 5.56 -0.64
N HIS A 33 11.84 4.66 -1.58
CA HIS A 33 12.77 3.63 -2.04
C HIS A 33 13.96 4.21 -2.79
N GLY A 34 13.78 5.27 -3.60
CA GLY A 34 14.90 5.93 -4.27
C GLY A 34 15.88 6.62 -3.31
N LEU A 35 15.37 7.15 -2.19
CA LEU A 35 16.20 7.70 -1.10
C LEU A 35 16.98 6.61 -0.33
N LEU A 36 16.65 5.33 -0.52
CA LEU A 36 17.39 4.21 0.08
C LEU A 36 18.53 3.72 -0.80
N VAL A 37 18.65 4.15 -2.06
CA VAL A 37 19.58 3.52 -3.02
C VAL A 37 21.04 3.91 -2.77
N PHE A 38 21.32 5.18 -2.50
CA PHE A 38 22.67 5.71 -2.38
C PHE A 38 23.07 5.98 -0.93
N ARG A 39 24.35 5.73 -0.61
CA ARG A 39 24.95 6.07 0.68
C ARG A 39 25.20 7.57 0.79
N VAL A 40 24.33 8.29 1.49
CA VAL A 40 24.53 9.72 1.77
C VAL A 40 25.40 9.86 3.02
N ASN A 41 26.56 10.52 2.89
CA ASN A 41 27.50 10.68 4.02
C ASN A 41 27.92 9.33 4.64
N GLY A 42 28.08 8.29 3.80
CA GLY A 42 28.46 6.93 4.23
C GLY A 42 27.35 6.14 4.93
N ALA A 43 26.15 6.69 5.12
CA ALA A 43 25.03 6.01 5.76
C ALA A 43 24.50 4.86 4.89
N ASP A 44 24.52 3.63 5.42
CA ASP A 44 24.09 2.44 4.68
C ASP A 44 22.57 2.24 4.69
N ASN A 45 21.92 2.26 5.84
CA ASN A 45 20.47 2.00 5.93
C ASN A 45 19.75 3.23 6.51
N PRO A 46 19.58 4.31 5.72
CA PRO A 46 19.12 5.60 6.24
C PRO A 46 17.68 5.57 6.78
N HIS A 47 16.89 4.57 6.41
CA HIS A 47 15.55 4.32 6.95
C HIS A 47 15.57 3.67 8.35
N LEU A 48 16.66 3.00 8.72
CA LEU A 48 16.87 2.36 10.04
C LEU A 48 17.70 3.23 10.99
N LEU A 49 18.29 4.32 10.49
CA LEU A 49 19.07 5.22 11.31
C LEU A 49 18.18 6.00 12.29
N PRO A 50 18.55 6.09 13.58
CA PRO A 50 18.00 7.08 14.49
C PRO A 50 18.16 8.49 13.92
N LEU A 51 17.38 9.45 14.42
CA LEU A 51 17.49 10.84 14.00
C LEU A 51 18.88 11.40 14.39
N ASP A 52 19.69 11.73 13.38
CA ASP A 52 20.99 12.37 13.55
C ASP A 52 20.93 13.81 13.02
N LEU A 53 21.22 14.77 13.90
CA LEU A 53 21.23 16.20 13.59
C LEU A 53 22.65 16.78 13.45
N GLY A 54 23.69 15.97 13.61
CA GLY A 54 25.09 16.40 13.58
C GLY A 54 25.63 16.69 12.18
N ASN A 55 24.96 16.22 11.13
CA ASN A 55 25.37 16.43 9.74
C ASN A 55 24.22 16.99 8.89
N PRO A 56 24.40 18.12 8.17
CA PRO A 56 23.32 18.76 7.42
C PRO A 56 22.76 17.88 6.29
N TRP A 57 23.57 16.99 5.69
CA TRP A 57 23.12 16.08 4.65
C TRP A 57 22.27 14.94 5.22
N LEU A 58 22.63 14.43 6.41
CA LEU A 58 21.81 13.45 7.12
C LEU A 58 20.49 14.09 7.59
N VAL A 59 20.51 15.33 8.10
CA VAL A 59 19.30 16.09 8.43
C VAL A 59 18.37 16.19 7.23
N LEU A 60 18.90 16.59 6.08
CA LEU A 60 18.13 16.68 4.84
C LEU A 60 17.57 15.31 4.42
N GLN A 61 18.37 14.25 4.48
CA GLN A 61 17.92 12.89 4.16
C GLN A 61 16.82 12.42 5.13
N HIS A 62 16.94 12.72 6.43
CA HIS A 62 15.92 12.41 7.42
C HIS A 62 14.61 13.14 7.15
N LEU A 63 14.66 14.42 6.78
CA LEU A 63 13.47 15.20 6.41
C LEU A 63 12.78 14.63 5.17
N LEU A 64 13.56 14.30 4.13
CA LEU A 64 13.02 13.69 2.91
C LEU A 64 12.40 12.32 3.18
N LEU A 65 13.05 11.48 3.99
CA LEU A 65 12.51 10.17 4.40
C LEU A 65 11.29 10.29 5.31
N ALA A 66 11.18 11.35 6.12
CA ALA A 66 10.02 11.60 6.95
C ALA A 66 8.81 12.03 6.09
N VAL A 67 9.03 12.87 5.08
CA VAL A 67 8.00 13.22 4.09
C VAL A 67 7.59 12.00 3.26
N ALA A 68 8.56 11.18 2.86
CA ALA A 68 8.31 10.00 2.03
C ALA A 68 7.87 8.76 2.80
N ASN A 69 7.79 8.80 4.14
CA ASN A 69 7.67 7.66 5.08
C ASN A 69 6.93 6.44 4.49
N GLY A 70 7.68 5.57 3.81
CA GLY A 70 7.13 4.50 2.97
C GLY A 70 6.23 3.55 3.76
N PRO A 71 6.68 3.00 4.91
CA PRO A 71 5.84 2.16 5.76
C PRO A 71 4.53 2.83 6.21
N ALA A 72 4.54 4.12 6.55
CA ALA A 72 3.32 4.84 6.94
C ALA A 72 2.35 4.99 5.75
N TYR A 73 2.85 5.19 4.53
CA TYR A 73 2.01 5.18 3.32
C TYR A 73 1.42 3.80 3.03
N VAL A 74 2.10 2.71 3.38
CA VAL A 74 1.51 1.35 3.34
C VAL A 74 0.41 1.20 4.40
N THR A 75 0.62 1.68 5.62
CA THR A 75 -0.44 1.77 6.64
C THR A 75 -1.65 2.56 6.12
N PHE A 76 -1.41 3.69 5.44
CA PHE A 76 -2.45 4.47 4.78
C PHE A 76 -3.18 3.67 3.68
N PHE A 77 -2.48 2.87 2.86
CA PHE A 77 -3.12 1.98 1.89
C PHE A 77 -4.02 0.94 2.54
N PHE A 78 -3.66 0.40 3.69
CA PHE A 78 -4.51 -0.57 4.40
C PHE A 78 -5.77 0.08 4.98
N VAL A 79 -5.65 1.27 5.58
CA VAL A 79 -6.82 2.04 6.04
C VAL A 79 -7.74 2.40 4.86
N LEU A 80 -7.16 2.91 3.76
CA LEU A 80 -7.93 3.26 2.56
C LEU A 80 -8.59 2.04 1.93
N SER A 81 -7.90 0.90 1.89
CA SER A 81 -8.46 -0.37 1.42
C SER A 81 -9.64 -0.81 2.30
N GLY A 82 -9.52 -0.73 3.62
CA GLY A 82 -10.64 -1.00 4.53
C GLY A 82 -11.85 -0.10 4.27
N THR A 83 -11.62 1.20 4.02
CA THR A 83 -12.71 2.15 3.70
C THR A 83 -13.39 1.80 2.38
N VAL A 84 -12.63 1.52 1.32
CA VAL A 84 -13.20 1.18 0.00
C VAL A 84 -13.92 -0.16 0.03
N LEU A 85 -13.40 -1.15 0.77
CA LEU A 85 -14.05 -2.44 0.92
C LEU A 85 -15.35 -2.34 1.72
N ALA A 86 -15.37 -1.54 2.78
CA ALA A 86 -16.61 -1.29 3.53
C ALA A 86 -17.66 -0.59 2.66
N LEU A 87 -17.28 0.44 1.90
CA LEU A 87 -18.18 1.09 0.93
C LEU A 87 -18.67 0.14 -0.16
N SER A 88 -17.84 -0.82 -0.58
CA SER A 88 -18.24 -1.85 -1.54
C SER A 88 -19.28 -2.80 -0.95
N LEU A 89 -19.12 -3.24 0.30
CA LEU A 89 -20.05 -4.14 0.98
C LEU A 89 -21.33 -3.41 1.44
N ASP A 90 -21.29 -2.10 1.64
CA ASP A 90 -22.51 -1.29 1.83
C ASP A 90 -23.40 -1.28 0.57
N ARG A 91 -22.77 -1.28 -0.62
CA ARG A 91 -23.49 -1.32 -1.91
C ARG A 91 -23.99 -2.72 -2.27
N ASP A 92 -23.22 -3.74 -1.92
CA ASP A 92 -23.45 -5.15 -2.27
C ASP A 92 -23.18 -6.03 -1.04
N PRO A 93 -24.12 -6.11 -0.08
CA PRO A 93 -23.90 -6.81 1.17
C PRO A 93 -23.64 -8.31 0.99
N PRO A 94 -22.76 -8.91 1.81
CA PRO A 94 -22.44 -10.33 1.74
C PRO A 94 -23.55 -11.19 2.39
N ALA A 95 -24.76 -11.13 1.83
CA ALA A 95 -25.95 -11.73 2.43
C ALA A 95 -26.00 -13.27 2.33
N HIS A 96 -25.26 -13.86 1.39
CA HIS A 96 -25.19 -15.30 1.16
C HIS A 96 -23.80 -15.72 0.66
N PRO A 97 -23.43 -17.02 0.71
CA PRO A 97 -22.11 -17.50 0.31
C PRO A 97 -21.70 -17.11 -1.11
N GLY A 98 -22.64 -17.11 -2.06
CA GLY A 98 -22.39 -16.66 -3.43
C GLY A 98 -21.97 -15.18 -3.55
N ALA A 99 -22.51 -14.30 -2.71
CA ALA A 99 -22.12 -12.89 -2.65
C ALA A 99 -20.71 -12.71 -2.07
N VAL A 100 -20.37 -13.48 -1.03
CA VAL A 100 -19.00 -13.52 -0.46
C VAL A 100 -18.01 -14.00 -1.52
N LEU A 101 -18.33 -15.08 -2.21
CA LEU A 101 -17.47 -15.63 -3.26
C LEU A 101 -17.30 -14.67 -4.44
N GLY A 102 -18.39 -14.01 -4.88
CA GLY A 102 -18.33 -12.96 -5.89
C GLY A 102 -17.45 -11.77 -5.46
N TYR A 103 -17.50 -11.37 -4.19
CA TYR A 103 -16.59 -10.37 -3.63
C TYR A 103 -15.12 -10.84 -3.70
N LEU A 104 -14.81 -12.08 -3.28
CA LEU A 104 -13.45 -12.63 -3.33
C LEU A 104 -12.92 -12.72 -4.75
N VAL A 105 -13.76 -13.13 -5.71
CA VAL A 105 -13.41 -13.16 -7.14
C VAL A 105 -13.06 -11.75 -7.65
N LYS A 106 -13.89 -10.74 -7.36
CA LYS A 106 -13.58 -9.33 -7.73
C LYS A 106 -12.21 -8.89 -7.19
N ARG A 107 -11.87 -9.30 -5.96
CA ARG A 107 -10.58 -8.97 -5.33
C ARG A 107 -9.42 -9.75 -5.95
N GLY A 108 -9.60 -11.03 -6.23
CA GLY A 108 -8.60 -11.86 -6.89
C GLY A 108 -8.17 -11.28 -8.25
N PHE A 109 -9.14 -10.98 -9.11
CA PHE A 109 -8.91 -10.37 -10.42
C PHE A 109 -8.36 -8.94 -10.39
N ARG A 110 -8.47 -8.26 -9.23
CA ARG A 110 -7.86 -6.94 -9.04
C ARG A 110 -6.37 -7.05 -8.67
N LEU A 111 -6.00 -8.04 -7.84
CA LEU A 111 -4.67 -8.11 -7.21
C LEU A 111 -3.71 -9.04 -7.96
N TYR A 112 -4.16 -10.25 -8.30
CA TYR A 112 -3.29 -11.31 -8.83
C TYR A 112 -2.67 -11.03 -10.21
N PRO A 113 -3.36 -10.40 -11.18
CA PRO A 113 -2.76 -10.21 -12.51
C PRO A 113 -1.43 -9.43 -12.47
N MET A 114 -1.40 -8.32 -11.75
CA MET A 114 -0.17 -7.54 -11.59
C MET A 114 0.86 -8.22 -10.68
N LEU A 115 0.40 -8.93 -9.63
CA LEU A 115 1.30 -9.72 -8.79
C LEU A 115 2.05 -10.77 -9.63
N LEU A 116 1.33 -11.53 -10.46
CA LEU A 116 1.91 -12.52 -11.35
C LEU A 116 2.83 -11.89 -12.38
N PHE A 117 2.40 -10.80 -13.01
CA PHE A 117 3.22 -10.09 -14.00
C PHE A 117 4.54 -9.60 -13.39
N THR A 118 4.49 -8.93 -12.24
CA THR A 118 5.71 -8.40 -11.59
C THR A 118 6.63 -9.51 -11.10
N ALA A 119 6.08 -10.61 -10.56
CA ALA A 119 6.88 -11.78 -10.19
C ALA A 119 7.56 -12.42 -11.41
N ALA A 120 6.86 -12.56 -12.53
CA ALA A 120 7.42 -13.11 -13.76
C ALA A 120 8.50 -12.19 -14.35
N ALA A 121 8.23 -10.88 -14.42
CA ALA A 121 9.19 -9.90 -14.91
C ALA A 121 10.47 -9.89 -14.05
N ALA A 122 10.33 -9.88 -12.73
CA ALA A 122 11.46 -9.95 -11.81
C ALA A 122 12.26 -11.26 -11.95
N ALA A 123 11.58 -12.40 -12.13
CA ALA A 123 12.27 -13.68 -12.34
C ALA A 123 13.03 -13.72 -13.67
N LEU A 124 12.47 -13.15 -14.75
CA LEU A 124 13.16 -13.01 -16.03
C LEU A 124 14.37 -12.07 -15.92
N LEU A 125 14.24 -10.96 -15.20
CA LEU A 125 15.36 -10.06 -14.96
C LEU A 125 16.46 -10.73 -14.13
N GLN A 126 16.11 -11.56 -13.14
CA GLN A 126 17.07 -12.36 -12.39
C GLN A 126 17.84 -13.35 -13.28
N LEU A 127 17.22 -13.88 -14.33
CA LEU A 127 17.87 -14.83 -15.25
C LEU A 127 18.80 -14.17 -16.25
N TYR A 128 18.44 -12.99 -16.76
CA TYR A 128 19.05 -12.43 -17.97
C TYR A 128 19.71 -11.06 -17.80
N TYR A 129 19.48 -10.39 -16.66
CA TYR A 129 19.91 -8.99 -16.49
C TYR A 129 20.63 -8.73 -15.17
N PHE A 130 20.11 -9.23 -14.04
CA PHE A 130 20.73 -9.00 -12.75
C PHE A 130 21.93 -9.91 -12.56
N GLU A 131 23.10 -9.30 -12.42
CA GLU A 131 24.33 -9.97 -12.03
C GLU A 131 24.59 -9.73 -10.53
N PRO A 132 25.06 -10.74 -9.78
CA PRO A 132 25.49 -10.57 -8.40
C PRO A 132 26.71 -9.64 -8.31
N HIS A 133 26.47 -8.33 -8.25
CA HIS A 133 27.50 -7.31 -8.08
C HIS A 133 27.23 -6.48 -6.82
N VAL A 134 28.29 -5.90 -6.25
CA VAL A 134 28.19 -5.00 -5.08
C VAL A 134 28.72 -3.64 -5.47
N TYR A 135 27.84 -2.65 -5.50
CA TYR A 135 28.21 -1.27 -5.78
C TYR A 135 28.54 -0.56 -4.46
N SER A 136 29.77 -0.04 -4.32
CA SER A 136 30.29 0.55 -3.07
C SER A 136 29.56 1.84 -2.67
N GLN A 137 29.08 2.59 -3.66
CA GLN A 137 28.27 3.80 -3.54
C GLN A 137 26.80 3.52 -3.19
N ALA A 138 26.33 2.29 -3.42
CA ALA A 138 24.97 1.86 -3.10
C ALA A 138 24.88 1.36 -1.66
N THR A 139 23.68 1.42 -1.10
CA THR A 139 23.38 0.88 0.23
C THR A 139 23.32 -0.64 0.22
N GLY A 140 23.42 -1.26 1.42
CA GLY A 140 23.11 -2.67 1.64
C GLY A 140 21.70 -3.00 1.17
N TRP A 141 20.72 -2.13 1.44
CA TRP A 141 19.34 -2.31 0.98
C TRP A 141 19.23 -2.54 -0.55
N PHE A 142 19.96 -1.76 -1.37
CA PHE A 142 19.95 -1.95 -2.81
C PHE A 142 20.76 -3.19 -3.22
N ASN A 143 21.96 -3.33 -2.67
CA ASN A 143 22.88 -4.42 -3.01
C ASN A 143 22.34 -5.80 -2.60
N ASP A 144 21.48 -5.91 -1.60
CA ASP A 144 20.92 -7.19 -1.16
C ASP A 144 19.72 -7.64 -2.02
N GLY A 145 19.21 -6.76 -2.90
CA GLY A 145 18.15 -7.09 -3.84
C GLY A 145 18.63 -7.98 -4.99
N TYR A 146 17.73 -8.82 -5.52
CA TYR A 146 17.94 -9.60 -6.75
C TYR A 146 19.20 -10.50 -6.75
N LYS A 147 19.48 -11.13 -5.61
CA LYS A 147 20.52 -12.15 -5.41
C LYS A 147 19.94 -13.53 -5.16
N ILE A 148 18.92 -13.91 -5.92
CA ILE A 148 18.27 -15.22 -5.78
C ILE A 148 19.10 -16.27 -6.53
N ASP A 149 19.46 -17.36 -5.84
CA ASP A 149 20.17 -18.49 -6.44
C ASP A 149 19.34 -19.10 -7.57
N LEU A 150 19.93 -19.22 -8.77
CA LEU A 150 19.22 -19.70 -9.97
C LEU A 150 18.50 -21.06 -9.78
N PRO A 151 19.08 -22.06 -9.07
CA PRO A 151 18.36 -23.31 -8.78
C PRO A 151 17.10 -23.11 -7.91
N SER A 152 17.06 -22.07 -7.08
CA SER A 152 15.92 -21.75 -6.22
C SER A 152 14.85 -20.92 -6.94
N LEU A 153 15.19 -20.28 -8.06
CA LEU A 153 14.34 -19.30 -8.74
C LEU A 153 12.96 -19.83 -9.14
N PRO A 154 12.77 -21.07 -9.64
CA PRO A 154 11.43 -21.60 -9.93
C PRO A 154 10.54 -21.68 -8.68
N ALA A 155 11.11 -22.09 -7.55
CA ALA A 155 10.40 -22.18 -6.28
C ALA A 155 10.06 -20.78 -5.73
N GLU A 156 11.00 -19.84 -5.83
CA GLU A 156 10.80 -18.44 -5.46
C GLU A 156 9.75 -17.76 -6.34
N PHE A 157 9.77 -17.99 -7.65
CA PHE A 157 8.73 -17.50 -8.56
C PHE A 157 7.36 -17.99 -8.15
N LEU A 158 7.20 -19.30 -7.91
CA LEU A 158 5.92 -19.87 -7.48
C LEU A 158 5.48 -19.28 -6.13
N ALA A 159 6.41 -19.09 -5.18
CA ALA A 159 6.11 -18.50 -3.89
C ALA A 159 5.66 -17.02 -4.01
N ASN A 160 6.30 -16.22 -4.87
CA ASN A 160 5.92 -14.82 -5.11
C ASN A 160 4.59 -14.72 -5.89
N ALA A 161 4.38 -15.56 -6.90
CA ALA A 161 3.13 -15.62 -7.68
C ALA A 161 1.91 -15.98 -6.81
N GLN A 162 2.12 -16.79 -5.77
CA GLN A 162 1.09 -17.14 -4.79
C GLN A 162 0.96 -16.12 -3.65
N GLY A 163 1.79 -15.06 -3.63
CA GLY A 163 1.83 -14.08 -2.55
C GLY A 163 2.35 -14.63 -1.22
N ARG A 164 3.11 -15.73 -1.24
CA ARG A 164 3.74 -16.31 -0.04
C ARG A 164 5.12 -15.71 0.26
N SER A 165 5.82 -15.24 -0.77
CA SER A 165 7.11 -14.56 -0.70
C SER A 165 7.04 -13.18 -1.35
N ALA A 166 8.03 -12.34 -1.05
CA ALA A 166 8.23 -11.02 -1.63
C ALA A 166 9.70 -10.78 -2.06
N THR A 167 10.47 -11.86 -2.20
CA THR A 167 11.90 -11.83 -2.57
C THR A 167 12.14 -11.26 -3.97
N LEU A 168 11.22 -11.50 -4.92
CA LEU A 168 11.30 -10.98 -6.28
C LEU A 168 10.78 -9.55 -6.42
N ASN A 169 9.94 -9.13 -5.47
CA ASN A 169 9.34 -7.80 -5.46
C ASN A 169 9.01 -7.41 -4.02
N GLY A 170 9.90 -6.66 -3.37
CA GLY A 170 9.76 -6.26 -1.97
C GLY A 170 8.35 -5.77 -1.63
N PRO A 171 7.80 -4.73 -2.31
CA PRO A 171 6.43 -4.25 -2.09
C PRO A 171 5.31 -5.30 -2.10
N ALA A 172 5.51 -6.47 -2.74
CA ALA A 172 4.53 -7.55 -2.78
C ALA A 172 4.18 -8.13 -1.39
N TRP A 173 5.03 -7.94 -0.36
CA TRP A 173 4.70 -8.35 1.01
C TRP A 173 3.39 -7.73 1.49
N SER A 174 3.10 -6.49 1.08
CA SER A 174 1.87 -5.79 1.44
C SER A 174 0.65 -6.32 0.69
N ILE A 175 0.84 -6.87 -0.51
CA ILE A 175 -0.23 -7.49 -1.32
C ILE A 175 -0.65 -8.81 -0.68
N LYS A 176 0.28 -9.59 -0.12
CA LYS A 176 -0.05 -10.75 0.73
C LYS A 176 -0.99 -10.36 1.87
N VAL A 177 -0.65 -9.28 2.58
CA VAL A 177 -1.51 -8.74 3.65
C VAL A 177 -2.87 -8.32 3.09
N GLU A 178 -2.92 -7.65 1.94
CA GLU A 178 -4.19 -7.23 1.33
C GLU A 178 -5.06 -8.42 0.89
N ILE A 179 -4.48 -9.51 0.36
CA ILE A 179 -5.20 -10.73 -0.04
C ILE A 179 -5.85 -11.39 1.19
N LEU A 180 -5.04 -11.64 2.22
CA LEU A 180 -5.49 -12.29 3.45
C LEU A 180 -6.48 -11.41 4.23
N ALA A 181 -6.23 -10.11 4.33
CA ALA A 181 -7.16 -9.16 4.94
C ALA A 181 -8.47 -9.09 4.16
N SER A 182 -8.42 -9.13 2.82
CA SER A 182 -9.63 -9.18 1.97
C SER A 182 -10.46 -10.43 2.26
N ALA A 183 -9.83 -11.58 2.50
CA ALA A 183 -10.52 -12.83 2.80
C ALA A 183 -11.32 -12.77 4.11
N VAL A 184 -10.74 -12.17 5.16
CA VAL A 184 -11.41 -11.98 6.45
C VAL A 184 -12.28 -10.72 6.53
N PHE A 185 -12.20 -9.85 5.52
CA PHE A 185 -12.86 -8.54 5.54
C PHE A 185 -14.38 -8.58 5.74
N PRO A 186 -15.16 -9.55 5.20
CA PRO A 186 -16.60 -9.64 5.49
C PRO A 186 -16.92 -9.74 6.99
N LEU A 187 -16.06 -10.40 7.77
CA LEU A 187 -16.17 -10.46 9.22
C LEU A 187 -15.85 -9.10 9.86
N LEU A 188 -14.75 -8.46 9.46
CA LEU A 188 -14.40 -7.12 9.95
C LEU A 188 -15.50 -6.09 9.66
N TYR A 189 -16.09 -6.17 8.46
CA TYR A 189 -17.23 -5.37 8.06
C TYR A 189 -18.41 -5.58 9.01
N TRP A 190 -18.79 -6.82 9.29
CA TRP A 190 -19.88 -7.13 10.23
C TRP A 190 -19.61 -6.64 11.67
N LEU A 191 -18.37 -6.75 12.13
CA LEU A 191 -17.90 -6.23 13.43
C LEU A 191 -17.92 -4.70 13.48
N SER A 192 -17.81 -4.03 12.33
CA SER A 192 -17.90 -2.57 12.20
C SER A 192 -19.34 -2.03 12.11
N LEU A 193 -20.37 -2.87 12.13
CA LEU A 193 -21.75 -2.39 11.92
C LEU A 193 -22.35 -1.70 13.15
N THR A 194 -21.94 -2.08 14.36
CA THR A 194 -22.51 -1.53 15.59
C THR A 194 -21.42 -0.95 16.50
N PRO A 195 -21.71 0.12 17.26
CA PRO A 195 -20.73 0.71 18.18
C PRO A 195 -20.21 -0.29 19.21
N ALA A 196 -21.07 -1.12 19.80
CA ALA A 196 -20.67 -2.12 20.79
C ALA A 196 -19.67 -3.13 20.23
N ARG A 197 -19.93 -3.67 19.03
CA ARG A 197 -18.98 -4.59 18.37
C ARG A 197 -17.67 -3.88 18.06
N ALA A 198 -17.72 -2.68 17.49
CA ALA A 198 -16.51 -1.94 17.16
C ALA A 198 -15.67 -1.57 18.39
N MET A 199 -16.30 -1.18 19.50
CA MET A 199 -15.65 -0.87 20.77
C MET A 199 -14.97 -2.08 21.40
N VAL A 200 -15.45 -3.29 21.15
CA VAL A 200 -14.80 -4.53 21.60
C VAL A 200 -13.73 -4.99 20.60
N THR A 201 -14.01 -4.93 19.31
CA THR A 201 -13.09 -5.40 18.27
C THR A 201 -11.82 -4.56 18.19
N ALA A 202 -11.90 -3.23 18.25
CA ALA A 202 -10.74 -2.36 18.18
C ALA A 202 -9.66 -2.69 19.24
N PRO A 203 -9.97 -2.73 20.56
CA PRO A 203 -8.98 -3.09 21.57
C PRO A 203 -8.51 -4.54 21.46
N LEU A 204 -9.36 -5.48 21.02
CA LEU A 204 -8.93 -6.87 20.78
C LEU A 204 -7.89 -6.96 19.65
N LEU A 205 -8.10 -6.22 18.55
CA LEU A 205 -7.12 -6.16 17.47
C LEU A 205 -5.83 -5.53 17.96
N VAL A 206 -5.89 -4.42 18.69
CA VAL A 206 -4.70 -3.80 19.30
C VAL A 206 -3.99 -4.78 20.24
N ALA A 207 -4.71 -5.46 21.14
CA ALA A 207 -4.14 -6.47 22.03
C ALA A 207 -3.46 -7.60 21.24
N ALA A 208 -4.07 -8.08 20.15
CA ALA A 208 -3.46 -9.08 19.27
C ALA A 208 -2.17 -8.59 18.59
N MET A 209 -2.05 -7.29 18.29
CA MET A 209 -0.80 -6.71 17.78
C MET A 209 0.33 -6.79 18.82
N PHE A 210 0.02 -6.55 20.11
CA PHE A 210 1.03 -6.56 21.18
C PHE A 210 1.34 -7.97 21.73
N LEU A 211 0.36 -8.88 21.75
CA LEU A 211 0.55 -10.25 22.23
C LEU A 211 1.28 -11.14 21.22
N ALA A 212 1.20 -10.82 19.93
CA ALA A 212 1.80 -11.63 18.87
C ALA A 212 2.43 -10.77 17.76
N PRO A 213 3.33 -9.81 18.05
CA PRO A 213 3.76 -8.74 17.12
C PRO A 213 4.38 -9.17 15.78
N GLY A 214 4.52 -10.47 15.55
CA GLY A 214 5.12 -11.06 14.36
C GLY A 214 6.64 -11.14 14.48
N GLY A 215 7.21 -12.22 13.96
CA GLY A 215 8.67 -12.36 13.82
C GLY A 215 9.13 -12.00 12.41
N ALA A 216 10.31 -11.39 12.30
CA ALA A 216 10.95 -11.04 11.01
C ALA A 216 11.08 -12.26 10.07
N MET A 217 11.27 -13.46 10.63
CA MET A 217 11.45 -14.70 9.88
C MET A 217 10.16 -15.28 9.28
N GLN A 218 9.00 -14.71 9.57
CA GLN A 218 7.73 -15.35 9.25
C GLN A 218 6.84 -14.56 8.29
N TRP A 219 7.12 -13.28 7.98
CA TRP A 219 6.26 -12.50 7.07
C TRP A 219 4.75 -12.57 7.43
N HIS A 220 4.45 -12.83 8.71
CA HIS A 220 3.11 -12.95 9.28
C HIS A 220 2.75 -11.62 9.96
N TYR A 221 2.69 -10.54 9.19
CA TYR A 221 2.30 -9.22 9.70
C TYR A 221 0.78 -9.00 9.72
N MET A 222 0.01 -10.07 9.45
CA MET A 222 -1.45 -10.00 9.36
C MET A 222 -2.07 -9.44 10.63
N ASN A 223 -1.66 -9.97 11.79
CA ASN A 223 -2.16 -9.54 13.09
C ASN A 223 -1.82 -8.07 13.39
N VAL A 224 -0.70 -7.56 12.87
CA VAL A 224 -0.29 -6.16 13.02
C VAL A 224 -1.15 -5.24 12.16
N PHE A 225 -1.37 -5.59 10.90
CA PHE A 225 -2.03 -4.69 9.95
C PHE A 225 -3.55 -4.86 9.86
N LEU A 226 -4.14 -5.92 10.44
CA LEU A 226 -5.59 -6.10 10.44
C LEU A 226 -6.33 -4.94 11.11
N PHE A 227 -5.73 -4.34 12.14
CA PHE A 227 -6.21 -3.13 12.78
C PHE A 227 -6.35 -1.96 11.79
N CYS A 228 -5.42 -1.81 10.84
CA CYS A 228 -5.46 -0.76 9.82
C CYS A 228 -6.72 -0.89 8.95
N PHE A 229 -7.01 -2.10 8.47
CA PHE A 229 -8.23 -2.39 7.69
C PHE A 229 -9.49 -2.14 8.51
N PHE A 230 -9.47 -2.47 9.81
CA PHE A 230 -10.59 -2.24 10.70
C PHE A 230 -10.84 -0.74 10.90
N VAL A 231 -9.80 0.07 11.18
CA VAL A 231 -9.89 1.55 11.20
C VAL A 231 -10.52 2.05 9.91
N GLY A 232 -10.09 1.54 8.76
CA GLY A 232 -10.68 1.82 7.46
C GLY A 232 -12.18 1.53 7.38
N ALA A 233 -12.62 0.38 7.90
CA ALA A 233 -14.03 -0.01 7.95
C ALA A 233 -14.88 0.88 8.87
N LEU A 234 -14.27 1.50 9.89
CA LEU A 234 -14.95 2.47 10.76
C LEU A 234 -15.25 3.79 10.04
N VAL A 235 -14.48 4.17 9.00
CA VAL A 235 -14.56 5.49 8.37
C VAL A 235 -15.93 5.76 7.73
N PRO A 236 -16.53 4.88 6.90
CA PRO A 236 -17.87 5.14 6.34
C PRO A 236 -18.98 5.22 7.40
N ARG A 237 -18.79 4.58 8.56
CA ARG A 237 -19.80 4.49 9.63
C ARG A 237 -19.79 5.71 10.54
N TRP A 238 -18.61 6.13 10.95
CA TRP A 238 -18.44 7.13 12.03
C TRP A 238 -17.50 8.27 11.66
N GLY A 239 -16.85 8.23 10.48
CA GLY A 239 -15.93 9.27 10.03
C GLY A 239 -16.59 10.65 9.92
N TRP A 240 -17.89 10.71 9.64
CA TRP A 240 -18.63 11.99 9.63
C TRP A 240 -18.68 12.67 11.00
N LYS A 241 -18.68 11.92 12.11
CA LYS A 241 -18.62 12.48 13.48
C LYS A 241 -17.25 13.11 13.74
N VAL A 242 -16.18 12.43 13.32
CA VAL A 242 -14.82 12.96 13.39
C VAL A 242 -14.70 14.23 12.55
N ALA A 243 -15.24 14.22 11.32
CA ALA A 243 -15.26 15.39 10.46
C ALA A 243 -16.06 16.55 11.06
N ALA A 244 -17.19 16.27 11.72
CA ALA A 244 -17.99 17.28 12.42
C ALA A 244 -17.22 17.89 13.61
N LEU A 245 -16.58 17.05 14.44
CA LEU A 245 -15.74 17.50 15.54
C LEU A 245 -14.62 18.42 15.05
N LEU A 246 -13.88 18.01 14.00
CA LEU A 246 -12.83 18.83 13.40
C LEU A 246 -13.34 20.17 12.85
N ARG A 247 -14.58 20.23 12.37
CA ARG A 247 -15.19 21.47 11.88
C ARG A 247 -15.64 22.40 13.00
N GLN A 248 -16.01 21.87 14.16
CA GLN A 248 -16.42 22.63 15.34
C GLN A 248 -15.23 23.22 16.10
N MET A 249 -14.03 22.66 15.94
CA MET A 249 -12.81 23.22 16.54
C MET A 249 -12.48 24.61 15.98
N GLY A 250 -12.03 25.51 16.85
CA GLY A 250 -11.47 26.80 16.46
C GLY A 250 -10.27 26.65 15.50
N GLY A 251 -9.95 27.71 14.76
CA GLY A 251 -8.94 27.68 13.71
C GLY A 251 -7.57 27.15 14.18
N TRP A 252 -7.03 27.71 15.26
CA TRP A 252 -5.72 27.32 15.78
C TRP A 252 -5.67 25.90 16.39
N PRO A 253 -6.57 25.49 17.30
CA PRO A 253 -6.59 24.12 17.81
C PRO A 253 -6.70 23.05 16.72
N ARG A 254 -7.51 23.32 15.69
CA ARG A 254 -7.64 22.43 14.53
C ARG A 254 -6.32 22.30 13.77
N VAL A 255 -5.66 23.43 13.49
CA VAL A 255 -4.37 23.43 12.78
C VAL A 255 -3.31 22.70 13.60
N ALA A 256 -3.23 22.95 14.91
CA ALA A 256 -2.28 22.28 15.79
C ALA A 256 -2.49 20.76 15.84
N LEU A 257 -3.74 20.29 15.94
CA LEU A 257 -4.06 18.86 15.91
C LEU A 257 -3.66 18.22 14.57
N LEU A 258 -4.02 18.86 13.45
CA LEU A 258 -3.68 18.33 12.13
C LEU A 258 -2.16 18.31 11.90
N ALA A 259 -1.45 19.35 12.34
CA ALA A 259 0.01 19.38 12.29
C ALA A 259 0.61 18.26 13.14
N ALA A 260 0.11 18.05 14.37
CA ALA A 260 0.57 16.96 15.23
C ALA A 260 0.35 15.58 14.59
N LEU A 261 -0.82 15.34 13.98
CA LEU A 261 -1.10 14.08 13.28
C LEU A 261 -0.18 13.87 12.07
N VAL A 262 0.11 14.93 11.30
CA VAL A 262 1.06 14.88 10.19
C VAL A 262 2.46 14.58 10.70
N LEU A 263 2.92 15.25 11.77
CA LEU A 263 4.23 15.00 12.37
C LEU A 263 4.35 13.57 12.92
N VAL A 264 3.31 13.06 13.58
CA VAL A 264 3.24 11.66 14.03
C VAL A 264 3.34 10.72 12.84
N PHE A 265 2.59 10.96 11.76
CA PHE A 265 2.65 10.15 10.55
C PHE A 265 4.05 10.17 9.90
N MET A 266 4.72 11.33 9.91
CA MET A 266 6.05 11.50 9.29
C MET A 266 7.20 10.93 10.14
N PHE A 267 7.15 11.06 11.46
CA PHE A 267 8.31 10.85 12.33
C PHE A 267 8.18 9.74 13.37
N SER A 268 6.98 9.26 13.69
CA SER A 268 6.77 8.30 14.80
C SER A 268 7.66 7.06 14.72
N ARG A 269 7.85 6.49 13.52
CA ARG A 269 8.73 5.35 13.31
C ARG A 269 10.19 5.65 13.66
N ARG A 270 10.73 6.73 13.12
CA ARG A 270 12.13 7.11 13.33
C ARG A 270 12.41 7.48 14.79
N LEU A 271 11.43 8.10 15.47
CA LEU A 271 11.57 8.53 16.85
C LEU A 271 11.36 7.40 17.86
N LEU A 272 10.41 6.50 17.61
CA LEU A 272 10.01 5.50 18.61
C LEU A 272 10.66 4.14 18.39
N ALA A 273 10.90 3.75 17.13
CA ALA A 273 11.36 2.40 16.80
C ALA A 273 12.02 2.33 15.41
N PRO A 274 13.16 3.04 15.20
CA PRO A 274 13.77 3.21 13.88
C PRO A 274 14.21 1.89 13.21
N THR A 275 14.60 0.89 14.00
CA THR A 275 15.09 -0.40 13.50
C THR A 275 14.00 -1.46 13.35
N ALA A 276 12.78 -1.21 13.86
CA ALA A 276 11.70 -2.18 13.80
C ALA A 276 10.82 -1.94 12.56
N PHE A 277 10.55 -3.03 11.83
CA PHE A 277 9.79 -2.96 10.59
C PHE A 277 8.30 -2.63 10.78
N ALA A 278 7.64 -3.22 11.79
CA ALA A 278 6.22 -2.98 12.07
C ALA A 278 5.93 -2.92 13.59
N PRO A 279 6.52 -1.97 14.34
CA PRO A 279 6.32 -1.86 15.78
C PRO A 279 4.86 -1.53 16.08
N PRO A 280 4.15 -2.30 16.93
CA PRO A 280 2.70 -2.16 17.13
C PRO A 280 2.25 -0.74 17.47
N LEU A 281 2.94 -0.06 18.39
CA LEU A 281 2.61 1.31 18.79
C LEU A 281 2.67 2.28 17.59
N VAL A 282 3.72 2.20 16.78
CA VAL A 282 3.88 3.05 15.59
C VAL A 282 2.78 2.76 14.57
N VAL A 283 2.46 1.48 14.34
CA VAL A 283 1.37 1.11 13.40
C VAL A 283 0.01 1.64 13.90
N VAL A 284 -0.26 1.62 15.21
CA VAL A 284 -1.48 2.24 15.77
C VAL A 284 -1.50 3.74 15.52
N LEU A 285 -0.40 4.45 15.83
CA LEU A 285 -0.29 5.90 15.62
C LEU A 285 -0.45 6.29 14.15
N GLU A 286 0.27 5.61 13.25
CA GLU A 286 0.16 5.79 11.80
C GLU A 286 -1.26 5.48 11.30
N SER A 287 -1.92 4.43 11.82
CA SER A 287 -3.30 4.06 11.46
C SER A 287 -4.32 5.11 11.87
N LEU A 288 -4.18 5.70 13.07
CA LEU A 288 -5.07 6.76 13.53
C LEU A 288 -4.89 8.04 12.72
N ALA A 289 -3.65 8.44 12.45
CA ALA A 289 -3.35 9.59 11.60
C ALA A 289 -3.85 9.37 10.16
N ALA A 290 -3.60 8.19 9.58
CA ALA A 290 -4.14 7.79 8.29
C ALA A 290 -5.67 7.78 8.27
N GLY A 291 -6.32 7.28 9.33
CA GLY A 291 -7.77 7.29 9.50
C GLY A 291 -8.35 8.69 9.43
N VAL A 292 -7.74 9.66 10.12
CA VAL A 292 -8.13 11.08 10.02
C VAL A 292 -7.89 11.61 8.60
N GLY A 293 -6.76 11.28 7.97
CA GLY A 293 -6.50 11.63 6.57
C GLY A 293 -7.58 11.12 5.61
N VAL A 294 -7.97 9.85 5.73
CA VAL A 294 -9.04 9.24 4.92
C VAL A 294 -10.41 9.85 5.25
N VAL A 295 -10.69 10.20 6.51
CA VAL A 295 -11.89 10.98 6.90
C VAL A 295 -11.92 12.32 6.17
N LEU A 296 -10.80 13.04 6.12
CA LEU A 296 -10.71 14.33 5.44
C LEU A 296 -10.87 14.19 3.91
N LEU A 297 -10.37 13.12 3.31
CA LEU A 297 -10.58 12.85 1.87
C LEU A 297 -12.05 12.52 1.56
N LEU A 298 -12.70 11.71 2.42
CA LEU A 298 -14.07 11.24 2.20
C LEU A 298 -15.15 12.27 2.58
N HIS A 299 -14.92 13.04 3.65
CA HIS A 299 -15.91 13.96 4.25
C HIS A 299 -15.48 15.43 4.22
N GLY A 300 -14.27 15.73 3.74
CA GLY A 300 -13.77 17.09 3.64
C GLY A 300 -14.40 17.91 2.51
N ARG A 301 -13.83 19.08 2.27
CA ARG A 301 -14.23 19.94 1.15
C ARG A 301 -13.62 19.38 -0.13
N GLU A 302 -14.44 19.20 -1.15
CA GLU A 302 -13.97 18.94 -2.50
C GLU A 302 -13.10 20.10 -2.97
N ARG A 303 -11.99 19.78 -3.65
CA ARG A 303 -11.04 20.76 -4.20
C ARG A 303 -10.81 20.44 -5.66
N ALA A 304 -10.74 21.48 -6.50
CA ALA A 304 -10.48 21.33 -7.94
C ALA A 304 -9.21 20.52 -8.24
N PHE A 305 -8.21 20.59 -7.35
CA PHE A 305 -7.00 19.79 -7.41
C PHE A 305 -7.26 18.28 -7.59
N PHE A 306 -8.24 17.69 -6.87
CA PHE A 306 -8.54 16.26 -6.95
C PHE A 306 -9.18 15.84 -8.29
N HIS A 307 -9.62 16.81 -9.09
CA HIS A 307 -10.25 16.60 -10.39
C HIS A 307 -9.35 17.02 -11.56
N ALA A 308 -8.10 17.40 -11.28
CA ALA A 308 -7.15 17.70 -12.33
C ALA A 308 -6.74 16.42 -13.06
N ALA A 309 -6.60 16.48 -14.39
CA ALA A 309 -6.28 15.32 -15.23
C ALA A 309 -5.02 14.53 -14.77
N PRO A 310 -3.92 15.19 -14.32
CA PRO A 310 -2.77 14.47 -13.77
C PRO A 310 -3.11 13.66 -12.51
N MET A 311 -3.97 14.19 -11.64
CA MET A 311 -4.39 13.51 -10.41
C MET A 311 -5.29 12.31 -10.72
N GLU A 312 -6.17 12.42 -11.70
CA GLU A 312 -6.99 11.29 -12.16
C GLU A 312 -6.15 10.19 -12.79
N LEU A 313 -5.14 10.56 -13.58
CA LEU A 313 -4.19 9.60 -14.15
C LEU A 313 -3.47 8.86 -13.02
N LEU A 314 -2.93 9.61 -12.05
CA LEU A 314 -2.21 9.04 -10.92
C LEU A 314 -3.08 8.10 -10.09
N ALA A 315 -4.34 8.48 -9.84
CA ALA A 315 -5.32 7.67 -9.15
C ALA A 315 -5.55 6.32 -9.84
N ARG A 316 -5.76 6.35 -11.17
CA ARG A 316 -5.98 5.14 -11.98
C ARG A 316 -4.78 4.19 -11.98
N LEU A 317 -3.57 4.74 -12.04
CA LEU A 317 -2.32 3.97 -12.16
C LEU A 317 -1.69 3.60 -10.82
N SER A 318 -2.27 4.06 -9.70
CA SER A 318 -1.68 3.95 -8.36
C SER A 318 -1.26 2.52 -7.97
N PHE A 319 -2.03 1.50 -8.37
CA PHE A 319 -1.71 0.11 -8.09
C PHE A 319 -0.49 -0.37 -8.88
N GLY A 320 -0.45 -0.13 -10.20
CA GLY A 320 0.70 -0.45 -11.03
C GLY A 320 1.95 0.31 -10.60
N ILE A 321 1.82 1.61 -10.28
CA ILE A 321 2.95 2.42 -9.80
C ILE A 321 3.57 1.79 -8.55
N TYR A 322 2.72 1.43 -7.57
CA TYR A 322 3.17 0.85 -6.30
C TYR A 322 3.82 -0.53 -6.44
N LEU A 323 3.41 -1.34 -7.42
CA LEU A 323 3.91 -2.71 -7.53
C LEU A 323 5.12 -2.82 -8.46
N LEU A 324 5.24 -1.93 -9.44
CA LEU A 324 6.32 -1.95 -10.43
C LEU A 324 7.57 -1.20 -9.97
N HIS A 325 7.45 -0.20 -9.09
CA HIS A 325 8.52 0.78 -8.90
C HIS A 325 9.82 0.20 -8.41
N VAL A 326 9.84 -0.82 -7.55
CA VAL A 326 11.11 -1.43 -7.09
C VAL A 326 11.77 -2.22 -8.20
N VAL A 327 11.00 -2.94 -9.02
CA VAL A 327 11.55 -3.67 -10.18
C VAL A 327 12.19 -2.67 -11.15
N VAL A 328 11.47 -1.59 -11.47
CA VAL A 328 11.99 -0.52 -12.34
C VAL A 328 13.20 0.17 -11.72
N LEU A 329 13.15 0.50 -10.43
CA LEU A 329 14.25 1.12 -9.69
C LEU A 329 15.51 0.27 -9.76
N SER A 330 15.39 -1.03 -9.58
CA SER A 330 16.52 -1.96 -9.62
C SER A 330 17.07 -2.15 -11.02
N VAL A 331 16.22 -2.19 -12.06
CA VAL A 331 16.69 -2.21 -13.46
C VAL A 331 17.51 -0.96 -13.76
N LEU A 332 16.97 0.23 -13.45
CA LEU A 332 17.65 1.49 -13.69
C LEU A 332 18.90 1.67 -12.83
N GLY A 333 18.87 1.22 -11.58
CA GLY A 333 20.02 1.24 -10.69
C GLY A 333 21.18 0.44 -11.27
N HIS A 334 20.96 -0.84 -11.62
CA HIS A 334 22.00 -1.69 -12.22
C HIS A 334 22.49 -1.16 -13.57
N ALA A 335 21.64 -0.47 -14.33
CA ALA A 335 22.04 0.17 -15.58
C ALA A 335 22.99 1.36 -15.35
N VAL A 336 22.79 2.13 -14.29
CA VAL A 336 23.48 3.41 -14.07
C VAL A 336 24.74 3.26 -13.21
N PHE A 337 24.71 2.40 -12.19
CA PHE A 337 25.82 2.26 -11.25
C PHE A 337 27.21 2.03 -11.87
N PRO A 338 27.38 1.21 -12.93
CA PRO A 338 28.68 1.00 -13.57
C PRO A 338 29.31 2.27 -14.15
N PHE A 339 28.51 3.31 -14.41
CA PHE A 339 28.97 4.57 -14.99
C PHE A 339 29.19 5.67 -13.94
N LEU A 340 28.92 5.40 -12.67
CA LEU A 340 29.09 6.36 -11.58
C LEU A 340 30.43 6.14 -10.87
N PRO A 341 31.05 7.21 -10.32
CA PRO A 341 32.21 7.07 -9.45
C PRO A 341 31.88 6.19 -8.22
N GLU A 342 32.84 5.36 -7.81
CA GLU A 342 32.74 4.51 -6.61
C GLU A 342 32.59 5.34 -5.32
N HIS A 343 33.14 6.55 -5.32
CA HIS A 343 33.08 7.47 -4.19
C HIS A 343 32.28 8.70 -4.58
N LEU A 344 31.10 8.84 -3.97
CA LEU A 344 30.23 10.00 -4.14
C LEU A 344 30.28 10.86 -2.88
N GLY A 345 30.43 12.17 -3.05
CA GLY A 345 30.17 13.12 -1.97
C GLY A 345 28.68 13.13 -1.58
N PRO A 346 28.32 13.62 -0.38
CA PRO A 346 26.92 13.60 0.10
C PRO A 346 25.92 14.29 -0.85
N ALA A 347 26.32 15.41 -1.46
CA ALA A 347 25.51 16.13 -2.43
C ALA A 347 25.26 15.32 -3.71
N GLN A 348 26.29 14.64 -4.22
CA GLN A 348 26.20 13.79 -5.40
C GLN A 348 25.33 12.57 -5.14
N ALA A 349 25.54 11.88 -4.01
CA ALA A 349 24.76 10.71 -3.61
C ALA A 349 23.26 11.04 -3.51
N LEU A 350 22.91 12.16 -2.84
CA LEU A 350 21.52 12.60 -2.74
C LEU A 350 20.96 13.04 -4.10
N GLY A 351 21.75 13.78 -4.88
CA GLY A 351 21.37 14.23 -6.22
C GLY A 351 21.07 13.05 -7.16
N PHE A 352 21.95 12.05 -7.22
CA PHE A 352 21.73 10.84 -8.01
C PHE A 352 20.56 10.01 -7.50
N GLY A 353 20.36 9.92 -6.19
CA GLY A 353 19.16 9.27 -5.61
C GLY A 353 17.87 9.92 -6.09
N LEU A 354 17.78 11.25 -6.05
CA LEU A 354 16.61 11.99 -6.53
C LEU A 354 16.42 11.87 -8.05
N LEU A 355 17.49 11.94 -8.84
CA LEU A 355 17.43 11.73 -10.29
C LEU A 355 16.95 10.31 -10.63
N LEU A 356 17.46 9.30 -9.94
CA LEU A 356 17.03 7.92 -10.09
C LEU A 356 15.57 7.73 -9.68
N THR A 357 15.10 8.39 -8.61
CA THR A 357 13.68 8.43 -8.25
C THR A 357 12.83 8.99 -9.39
N LEU A 358 13.22 10.13 -9.97
CA LEU A 358 12.46 10.77 -11.04
C LEU A 358 12.41 9.91 -12.30
N ALA A 359 13.55 9.31 -12.68
CA ALA A 359 13.62 8.36 -13.78
C ALA A 359 12.75 7.12 -13.53
N THR A 360 12.84 6.56 -12.32
CA THR A 360 12.01 5.43 -11.89
C THR A 360 10.54 5.76 -11.97
N LEU A 361 10.11 6.91 -11.46
CA LEU A 361 8.72 7.33 -11.51
C LEU A 361 8.24 7.51 -12.95
N GLY A 362 9.04 8.15 -13.81
CA GLY A 362 8.70 8.35 -15.23
C GLY A 362 8.50 7.02 -15.98
N VAL A 363 9.46 6.11 -15.86
CA VAL A 363 9.38 4.77 -16.48
C VAL A 363 8.24 3.96 -15.88
N THR A 364 8.08 4.00 -14.55
CA THR A 364 7.02 3.27 -13.85
C THR A 364 5.63 3.75 -14.26
N VAL A 365 5.41 5.06 -14.38
CA VAL A 365 4.12 5.62 -14.84
C VAL A 365 3.83 5.18 -16.27
N LEU A 366 4.82 5.19 -17.15
CA LEU A 366 4.67 4.74 -18.54
C LEU A 366 4.30 3.25 -18.61
N VAL A 367 5.04 2.39 -17.91
CA VAL A 367 4.79 0.94 -17.89
C VAL A 367 3.44 0.64 -17.22
N ALA A 368 3.13 1.30 -16.11
CA ALA A 368 1.84 1.17 -15.43
C ALA A 368 0.68 1.60 -16.34
N TRP A 369 0.84 2.65 -17.13
CA TRP A 369 -0.19 3.08 -18.09
C TRP A 369 -0.49 2.01 -19.14
N VAL A 370 0.55 1.42 -19.73
CA VAL A 370 0.40 0.32 -20.70
C VAL A 370 -0.29 -0.88 -20.03
N LEU A 371 0.24 -1.35 -18.91
CA LEU A 371 -0.28 -2.53 -18.20
C LEU A 371 -1.69 -2.31 -17.65
N HIS A 372 -2.05 -1.07 -17.30
CA HIS A 372 -3.40 -0.75 -16.91
C HIS A 372 -4.40 -1.04 -18.04
N GLY A 373 -4.06 -0.64 -19.27
CA GLY A 373 -4.90 -0.86 -20.45
C GLY A 373 -4.97 -2.32 -20.88
N VAL A 374 -3.84 -3.04 -20.90
CA VAL A 374 -3.76 -4.39 -21.47
C VAL A 374 -3.98 -5.52 -20.47
N LEU A 375 -3.75 -5.28 -19.17
CA LEU A 375 -3.78 -6.31 -18.14
C LEU A 375 -4.76 -5.97 -17.01
N GLU A 376 -4.54 -4.87 -16.28
CA GLU A 376 -5.32 -4.59 -15.06
C GLU A 376 -6.81 -4.40 -15.34
N HIS A 377 -7.14 -3.47 -16.24
CA HIS A 377 -8.52 -3.08 -16.50
C HIS A 377 -9.33 -4.23 -17.14
N PRO A 378 -8.82 -4.95 -18.16
CA PRO A 378 -9.51 -6.14 -18.70
C PRO A 378 -9.74 -7.22 -17.65
N MET A 379 -8.75 -7.54 -16.80
CA MET A 379 -8.90 -8.56 -15.77
C MET A 379 -9.93 -8.14 -14.70
N GLN A 380 -9.94 -6.86 -14.30
CA GLN A 380 -10.96 -6.35 -13.40
C GLN A 380 -12.38 -6.42 -14.00
N GLN A 381 -12.53 -6.18 -15.31
CA GLN A 381 -13.81 -6.35 -16.00
C GLN A 381 -14.27 -7.81 -16.01
N LEU A 382 -13.35 -8.73 -16.33
CA LEU A 382 -13.61 -10.17 -16.30
C LEU A 382 -14.05 -10.64 -14.91
N GLY A 383 -13.34 -10.21 -13.85
CA GLY A 383 -13.71 -10.50 -12.48
C GLY A 383 -15.09 -9.99 -12.09
N ARG A 384 -15.47 -8.78 -12.54
CA ARG A 384 -16.84 -8.24 -12.34
C ARG A 384 -17.90 -9.08 -13.06
N ALA A 385 -17.62 -9.49 -14.30
CA ALA A 385 -18.53 -10.33 -15.08
C ALA A 385 -18.76 -11.68 -14.39
N ILE A 386 -17.70 -12.37 -13.96
CA ILE A 386 -17.78 -13.64 -13.25
C ILE A 386 -18.54 -13.48 -11.92
N ALA A 387 -18.17 -12.50 -11.10
CA ALA A 387 -18.82 -12.26 -9.81
C ALA A 387 -20.33 -11.96 -9.94
N SER A 388 -20.73 -11.23 -10.98
CA SER A 388 -22.14 -10.93 -11.23
C SER A 388 -22.98 -12.19 -11.53
N ARG A 389 -22.38 -13.21 -12.15
CA ARG A 389 -23.02 -14.51 -12.38
C ARG A 389 -23.15 -15.30 -11.09
N MET A 390 -22.12 -15.25 -10.23
CA MET A 390 -22.13 -15.94 -8.93
C MET A 390 -23.15 -15.38 -7.95
N ALA A 391 -23.34 -14.06 -7.94
CA ALA A 391 -24.35 -13.40 -7.12
C ALA A 391 -25.79 -13.79 -7.52
N ARG A 392 -26.01 -14.21 -8.77
CA ARG A 392 -27.33 -14.62 -9.30
C ARG A 392 -27.64 -16.11 -9.13
N MET A 393 -26.67 -16.93 -8.71
CA MET A 393 -26.91 -18.36 -8.51
C MET A 393 -27.71 -18.61 -7.22
N PRO A 394 -28.85 -19.33 -7.26
CA PRO A 394 -29.56 -19.77 -6.07
C PRO A 394 -28.62 -20.53 -5.12
N GLY A 395 -28.74 -20.30 -3.81
CA GLY A 395 -27.87 -20.89 -2.78
C GLY A 395 -27.75 -22.42 -2.85
N ASP A 396 -28.76 -23.10 -3.40
CA ASP A 396 -28.84 -24.56 -3.48
C ASP A 396 -27.92 -25.19 -4.55
N LEU A 397 -27.43 -24.41 -5.54
CA LEU A 397 -26.57 -24.93 -6.62
C LEU A 397 -25.07 -24.87 -6.31
N LEU A 398 -24.65 -24.03 -5.35
CA LEU A 398 -23.24 -23.90 -4.95
C LEU A 398 -22.77 -25.01 -3.99
N VAL A 399 -23.71 -25.77 -3.40
CA VAL A 399 -23.44 -26.79 -2.36
C VAL A 399 -23.63 -28.22 -2.87
N ARG A 400 -23.93 -28.45 -4.16
CA ARG A 400 -23.99 -29.83 -4.66
C ARG A 400 -22.58 -30.44 -4.67
N PRO A 401 -22.29 -31.45 -3.83
CA PRO A 401 -21.04 -32.18 -3.95
C PRO A 401 -21.07 -32.85 -5.32
N LEU A 402 -19.93 -32.84 -6.01
CA LEU A 402 -19.71 -33.66 -7.20
C LEU A 402 -19.97 -35.12 -6.81
N ARG A 403 -21.20 -35.60 -6.99
CA ARG A 403 -21.48 -37.04 -6.97
C ARG A 403 -20.73 -37.61 -8.16
N SER A 404 -19.68 -38.36 -7.86
CA SER A 404 -19.00 -39.21 -8.81
C SER A 404 -20.06 -40.03 -9.55
N ARG A 405 -20.12 -39.84 -10.87
CA ARG A 405 -20.80 -40.78 -11.73
C ARG A 405 -19.98 -42.06 -11.67
N ARG A 406 -20.55 -43.10 -11.04
CA ARG A 406 -20.11 -44.48 -11.21
C ARG A 406 -20.32 -44.89 -12.67
#